data_AF-A0A7S2XA56-F1
#
_entry.id   AF-A0A7S2XA56-F1
#
_cell.length_a   1.000
_cell.length_b   1.000
_cell.length_c   1.000
_cell.angle_alpha   90.00
_cell.angle_beta   90.00
_cell.angle_gamma   90.00
#
_symmetry.space_group_name_H-M   'P 1'
#
loop_
_entity.id
_entity.type
_entity.pdbx_description
1 polymer ?
#
loop_
_entity_poly.entity_id
_entity_poly.type
_entity_poly.pdbx_seq_one_letter_code
_entity_poly.pdbx_strand_id
1 'polypeptide(L)'
;TVLCLCACAFASFALSRVLSPQRKFSPMDLQRATLSGGVAMGAAANFKLHPAGSLAVGFAAGMVSVLGLRKIHPGLRFLLIHDSSGVLFTHGVTAMLGVIVSAISAALASD
;
A
#
# COMPACT_ATOMS: atom_id res chain seq x y z
N THR A 1 -3.86 9.05 -9.36
CA THR A 1 -4.52 8.15 -8.39
C THR A 1 -5.01 6.85 -9.01
N VAL A 2 -5.79 6.84 -10.10
CA VAL A 2 -6.33 5.60 -10.71
C VAL A 2 -5.24 4.59 -11.11
N LEU A 3 -4.18 5.04 -11.81
CA LEU A 3 -3.06 4.16 -12.18
C LEU A 3 -2.41 3.49 -10.96
N CYS A 4 -2.19 4.25 -9.89
CA CYS A 4 -1.69 3.71 -8.63
C CYS A 4 -2.64 2.67 -8.02
N LEU A 5 -3.95 2.94 -7.99
CA LEU A 5 -4.95 1.98 -7.50
C LEU A 5 -4.92 0.68 -8.33
N CYS A 6 -4.82 0.77 -9.65
CA CYS A 6 -4.70 -0.40 -10.52
C CYS A 6 -3.43 -1.22 -10.22
N ALA A 7 -2.28 -0.56 -10.10
CA ALA A 7 -1.02 -1.24 -9.76
C ALA A 7 -1.04 -1.86 -8.36
N CYS A 8 -1.64 -1.15 -7.39
CA CYS A 8 -1.83 -1.63 -6.02
C CYS A 8 -2.75 -2.86 -5.99
N ALA A 9 -3.84 -2.83 -6.75
CA ALA A 9 -4.74 -3.97 -6.86
C ALA A 9 -4.02 -5.18 -7.46
N PHE A 10 -3.32 -5.01 -8.57
CA PHE A 10 -2.53 -6.08 -9.19
C PHE A 10 -1.52 -6.69 -8.21
N ALA A 11 -0.73 -5.86 -7.53
CA ALA A 11 0.22 -6.31 -6.50
C ALA A 11 -0.47 -7.05 -5.36
N SER A 12 -1.60 -6.53 -4.88
CA SER A 12 -2.35 -7.12 -3.77
C SER A 12 -2.90 -8.51 -4.11
N PHE A 13 -3.46 -8.67 -5.31
CA PHE A 13 -3.91 -9.98 -5.80
C PHE A 13 -2.75 -10.96 -5.94
N ALA A 14 -1.66 -10.53 -6.59
CA ALA A 14 -0.48 -11.37 -6.79
C ALA A 14 0.10 -11.85 -5.47
N LEU A 15 0.35 -10.94 -4.52
CA LEU A 15 0.93 -11.28 -3.24
C LEU A 15 -0.04 -12.07 -2.34
N SER A 16 -1.34 -11.75 -2.35
CA SER A 16 -2.31 -12.52 -1.56
C SER A 16 -2.35 -13.98 -1.99
N ARG A 17 -2.23 -14.26 -3.31
CA ARG A 17 -2.11 -15.62 -3.82
C ARG A 17 -0.80 -16.29 -3.43
N VAL A 18 0.33 -15.59 -3.57
CA VAL A 18 1.67 -16.13 -3.31
C VAL A 18 1.89 -16.43 -1.83
N LEU A 19 1.41 -15.57 -0.93
CA LEU A 19 1.57 -15.71 0.52
C LEU A 19 0.56 -16.66 1.16
N SER A 20 -0.48 -17.05 0.43
CA SER A 20 -1.51 -17.98 0.90
C SER A 20 -1.01 -19.42 0.77
N PRO A 21 -0.98 -20.23 1.86
CA PRO A 21 -0.49 -21.62 1.80
C PRO A 21 -1.26 -22.48 0.80
N GLN A 22 -2.56 -22.21 0.63
CA GLN A 22 -3.45 -22.92 -0.29
C GLN A 22 -3.57 -22.22 -1.65
N ARG A 23 -2.75 -21.19 -1.92
CA ARG A 23 -2.83 -20.34 -3.13
C ARG A 23 -4.22 -19.74 -3.39
N LYS A 24 -4.99 -19.52 -2.32
CA LYS A 24 -6.32 -18.89 -2.34
C LYS A 24 -6.21 -17.40 -2.03
N PHE A 25 -6.98 -16.57 -2.72
CA PHE A 25 -7.09 -15.15 -2.40
C PHE A 25 -7.80 -14.96 -1.05
N SER A 26 -7.25 -14.13 -0.17
CA SER A 26 -7.93 -13.72 1.05
C SER A 26 -8.74 -12.46 0.78
N PRO A 27 -10.07 -12.50 0.96
CA PRO A 27 -10.91 -11.33 0.76
C PRO A 27 -10.53 -10.18 1.71
N MET A 28 -10.06 -10.48 2.93
CA MET A 28 -9.63 -9.44 3.88
C MET A 28 -8.37 -8.72 3.40
N ASP A 29 -7.36 -9.44 2.92
CA ASP A 29 -6.14 -8.82 2.39
C ASP A 29 -6.52 -7.90 1.22
N LEU A 30 -7.40 -8.37 0.36
CA LEU A 30 -7.73 -7.71 -0.87
C LEU A 30 -8.56 -6.44 -0.64
N GLN A 31 -9.57 -6.52 0.22
CA GLN A 31 -10.42 -5.38 0.58
C GLN A 31 -9.62 -4.26 1.25
N ARG A 32 -8.59 -4.62 2.04
CA ARG A 32 -7.77 -3.65 2.77
C ARG A 32 -6.60 -3.14 1.92
N ALA A 33 -5.82 -4.04 1.32
CA ALA A 33 -4.62 -3.67 0.59
C ALA A 33 -4.87 -2.93 -0.72
N THR A 34 -5.98 -3.19 -1.42
CA THR A 34 -6.31 -2.47 -2.66
C THR A 34 -6.56 -0.97 -2.41
N LEU A 35 -7.10 -0.61 -1.24
CA LEU A 35 -7.33 0.78 -0.84
C LEU A 35 -6.03 1.53 -0.50
N SER A 36 -4.96 0.80 -0.16
CA SER A 36 -3.69 1.38 0.27
C SER A 36 -3.01 2.23 -0.80
N GLY A 37 -3.22 1.93 -2.08
CA GLY A 37 -2.70 2.74 -3.19
C GLY A 37 -3.31 4.14 -3.24
N GLY A 38 -4.57 4.28 -2.82
CA GLY A 38 -5.24 5.58 -2.67
C GLY A 38 -4.62 6.39 -1.54
N VAL A 39 -4.35 5.75 -0.40
CA VAL A 39 -3.69 6.38 0.75
C VAL A 39 -2.28 6.86 0.38
N ALA A 40 -1.48 6.01 -0.28
CA ALA A 40 -0.12 6.35 -0.70
C ALA A 40 -0.07 7.51 -1.71
N MET A 41 -1.06 7.64 -2.60
CA MET A 41 -1.11 8.76 -3.54
C MET A 41 -1.77 10.01 -2.98
N GLY A 42 -2.38 9.97 -1.78
CA GLY A 42 -3.17 11.08 -1.26
C GLY A 42 -2.39 12.40 -1.20
N ALA A 43 -1.19 12.39 -0.61
CA ALA A 43 -0.34 13.57 -0.48
C ALA A 43 0.33 14.01 -1.79
N ALA A 44 0.36 13.13 -2.80
CA ALA A 44 1.02 13.40 -4.08
C ALA A 44 0.04 13.51 -5.27
N ALA A 45 -1.27 13.51 -5.00
CA ALA A 45 -2.30 13.44 -6.02
C ALA A 45 -2.32 14.67 -6.95
N ASN A 46 -1.96 15.84 -6.42
CA ASN A 46 -1.89 17.09 -7.18
C ASN A 46 -0.55 17.32 -7.89
N PHE A 47 0.49 16.54 -7.61
CA PHE A 47 1.75 16.65 -8.33
C PHE A 47 1.65 15.93 -9.68
N LYS A 48 2.27 16.51 -10.72
CA LYS A 48 2.37 15.91 -12.05
C LYS A 48 3.39 14.76 -12.03
N LEU A 49 3.02 13.67 -11.37
CA LEU A 49 3.79 12.43 -11.38
C LEU A 49 3.72 11.79 -12.76
N HIS A 50 4.86 11.33 -13.26
CA HIS A 50 4.93 10.52 -14.46
C HIS A 50 4.07 9.23 -14.28
N PRO A 51 3.34 8.75 -15.29
CA PRO A 51 2.51 7.54 -15.18
C PRO A 51 3.24 6.33 -14.58
N ALA A 52 4.49 6.10 -15.00
CA ALA A 52 5.37 5.06 -14.45
C ALA A 52 5.63 5.21 -12.95
N GLY A 53 5.85 6.44 -12.46
CA GLY A 53 6.03 6.72 -11.03
C GLY A 53 4.77 6.37 -10.23
N SER A 54 3.60 6.72 -10.75
CA SER A 54 2.33 6.39 -10.08
C SER A 54 2.06 4.89 -10.00
N LEU A 55 2.45 4.13 -11.03
CA LEU A 55 2.35 2.67 -11.03
C LEU A 55 3.34 2.04 -10.03
N ALA A 56 4.58 2.52 -9.99
CA ALA A 56 5.59 2.02 -9.07
C ALA A 56 5.19 2.22 -7.60
N VAL A 57 4.68 3.40 -7.25
CA VAL A 57 4.19 3.71 -5.91
C VAL A 57 3.01 2.83 -5.53
N GLY A 58 2.06 2.62 -6.45
CA GLY A 58 0.92 1.73 -6.22
C GLY A 58 1.33 0.29 -6.01
N PHE A 59 2.23 -0.22 -6.85
CA PHE A 59 2.75 -1.57 -6.70
C PHE A 59 3.45 -1.77 -5.35
N ALA A 60 4.32 -0.83 -4.95
CA ALA A 60 5.00 -0.85 -3.67
C ALA A 60 4.01 -0.79 -2.48
N ALA A 61 3.00 0.10 -2.55
CA ALA A 61 1.98 0.22 -1.51
C ALA A 61 1.18 -1.08 -1.33
N GLY A 62 0.79 -1.73 -2.43
CA GLY A 62 0.09 -3.02 -2.40
C GLY A 62 0.95 -4.13 -1.81
N MET A 63 2.24 -4.18 -2.16
CA MET A 63 3.18 -5.14 -1.58
C MET A 63 3.34 -4.96 -0.07
N VAL A 64 3.62 -3.73 0.36
CA VAL A 64 3.84 -3.40 1.77
C VAL A 64 2.59 -3.69 2.60
N SER A 65 1.41 -3.36 2.09
CA SER A 65 0.15 -3.61 2.78
C SER A 65 -0.11 -5.11 2.96
N VAL A 66 -0.03 -5.94 1.90
CA VAL A 66 -0.27 -7.38 2.01
C VAL A 66 0.80 -8.08 2.87
N LEU A 67 2.08 -7.73 2.70
CA LEU A 67 3.16 -8.29 3.52
C LEU A 67 2.99 -7.94 4.99
N GLY A 68 2.70 -6.67 5.28
CA GLY A 68 2.44 -6.19 6.63
C GLY A 68 1.29 -6.93 7.29
N LEU A 69 0.14 -7.03 6.60
CA LEU A 69 -1.04 -7.74 7.07
C LEU A 69 -0.83 -9.24 7.30
N ARG A 70 0.01 -9.91 6.49
CA ARG A 70 0.23 -11.36 6.61
C ARG A 70 1.36 -11.76 7.53
N LYS A 71 2.43 -10.98 7.58
CA LYS A 71 3.67 -11.36 8.30
C LYS A 71 3.85 -10.61 9.60
N ILE A 72 3.55 -9.32 9.62
CA ILE A 72 3.87 -8.46 10.79
C ILE A 72 2.65 -8.28 11.69
N HIS A 73 1.46 -8.12 11.10
CA HIS A 73 0.21 -7.90 11.82
C HIS A 73 -0.14 -8.98 12.88
N PRO A 74 0.08 -10.29 12.65
CA PRO A 74 -0.10 -11.28 13.72
C PRO A 74 0.84 -11.06 14.92
N GLY A 75 2.01 -10.47 14.67
CA GLY A 75 3.03 -10.15 15.68
C GLY A 75 2.66 -8.98 16.60
N LEU A 76 1.81 -8.06 16.13
CA LEU A 76 1.37 -6.90 16.91
C LEU A 76 0.67 -7.29 18.21
N ARG A 77 0.01 -8.45 18.24
CA ARG A 77 -0.65 -8.96 19.44
C ARG A 77 0.34 -9.25 20.58
N PHE A 78 1.56 -9.67 20.27
CA PHE A 78 2.62 -9.87 21.26
C PHE A 78 3.17 -8.55 21.80
N LEU A 79 2.99 -7.45 21.07
CA LEU A 79 3.31 -6.09 21.49
C LEU A 79 2.13 -5.40 22.20
N LEU A 80 1.05 -6.13 22.53
CA LEU A 80 -0.19 -5.62 23.10
C LEU A 80 -0.93 -4.59 22.22
N ILE A 81 -0.63 -4.55 20.92
CA ILE A 81 -1.32 -3.67 19.96
C ILE A 81 -2.48 -4.44 19.33
N HIS A 82 -3.72 -4.05 19.66
CA HIS A 82 -4.94 -4.61 19.07
C HIS A 82 -5.37 -3.82 17.84
N ASP A 83 -4.88 -4.24 16.67
CA ASP A 83 -5.29 -3.69 15.38
C ASP A 83 -6.27 -4.65 14.69
N SER A 84 -7.58 -4.56 14.96
CA SER A 84 -8.57 -5.48 14.38
C SER A 84 -8.75 -5.27 12.86
N SER A 85 -8.64 -4.02 12.42
CA SER A 85 -8.90 -3.59 11.04
C SER A 85 -7.63 -3.39 10.21
N GLY A 86 -6.44 -3.63 10.76
CA GLY A 86 -5.16 -3.54 10.01
C GLY A 86 -4.84 -2.14 9.57
N VAL A 87 -5.27 -1.16 10.37
CA VAL A 87 -5.15 0.26 10.03
C VAL A 87 -3.68 0.64 9.91
N LEU A 88 -2.79 0.03 10.69
CA LEU A 88 -1.37 0.35 10.67
C LEU A 88 -0.76 0.12 9.27
N PHE A 89 -1.00 -1.04 8.68
CA PHE A 89 -0.41 -1.39 7.36
C PHE A 89 -1.25 -0.87 6.19
N THR A 90 -2.56 -0.73 6.38
CA THR A 90 -3.45 -0.24 5.32
C THR A 90 -3.36 1.27 5.14
N HIS A 91 -3.23 2.01 6.24
CA HIS A 91 -3.21 3.47 6.27
C HIS A 91 -1.89 4.05 6.75
N GLY A 92 -1.37 3.63 7.91
CA GLY A 92 -0.22 4.29 8.55
C GLY A 92 1.07 4.20 7.73
N VAL A 93 1.55 2.98 7.51
CA VAL A 93 2.82 2.72 6.81
C VAL A 93 2.75 3.17 5.35
N THR A 94 1.59 3.01 4.71
CA THR A 94 1.37 3.40 3.31
C THR A 94 1.19 4.91 3.15
N ALA A 95 0.63 5.61 4.14
CA ALA A 95 0.65 7.07 4.19
C ALA A 95 2.08 7.60 4.34
N MET A 96 2.92 6.98 5.18
CA MET A 96 4.32 7.36 5.28
C MET A 96 5.05 7.24 3.94
N LEU A 97 4.82 6.17 3.17
CA LEU A 97 5.32 6.05 1.80
C LEU A 97 4.85 7.23 0.93
N GLY A 98 3.57 7.58 1.01
CA GLY A 98 3.00 8.71 0.27
C GLY A 98 3.61 10.06 0.61
N VAL A 99 3.91 10.31 1.89
CA VAL A 99 4.59 11.53 2.34
C VAL A 99 6.00 11.61 1.76
N ILE A 100 6.75 10.51 1.77
CA ILE A 100 8.11 10.46 1.19
C ILE A 100 8.05 10.75 -0.31
N VAL A 101 7.13 10.11 -1.03
CA VAL A 101 6.93 10.33 -2.48
C VAL A 101 6.55 11.79 -2.76
N SER A 102 5.66 12.36 -1.94
CA SER A 102 5.23 13.76 -2.05
C SER A 102 6.40 14.72 -1.83
N ALA A 103 7.21 14.51 -0.79
CA ALA A 103 8.38 15.32 -0.49
C ALA A 103 9.42 15.28 -1.63
N ILE A 104 9.71 14.09 -2.17
CA ILE A 104 10.61 13.94 -3.32
C ILE A 104 10.03 14.64 -4.55
N SER A 105 8.74 14.48 -4.82
CA SER A 105 8.09 15.09 -5.98
C SER A 105 8.09 16.62 -5.89
N ALA A 106 7.89 17.16 -4.68
CA ALA A 106 7.96 18.60 -4.43
C ALA A 106 9.40 19.13 -4.59
N ALA A 107 10.40 18.40 -4.10
CA ALA A 107 11.81 18.79 -4.25
C ALA A 107 12.31 18.74 -5.71
N LEU A 108 11.77 17.80 -6.51
CA LEU A 108 12.09 17.67 -7.93
C LEU A 108 11.25 18.58 -8.83
N ALA A 109 10.19 19.18 -8.29
CA ALA A 109 9.45 20.24 -8.95
C ALA A 109 10.23 21.55 -8.82
N SER A 110 11.40 21.60 -9.46
CA SER A 110 12.10 22.85 -9.75
C SER A 110 11.38 23.56 -10.90
N ASP A 111 11.09 24.86 -10.68
CA ASP A 111 10.25 25.76 -11.50
C ASP A 111 10.19 25.49 -13.01
#